data_AF-A0A7X8AMQ0-F1
#
_entry.id   AF-A0A7X8AMQ0-F1
#
_cell.length_a   1.000
_cell.length_b   1.000
_cell.length_c   1.000
_cell.angle_alpha   90.00
_cell.angle_beta   90.00
_cell.angle_gamma   90.00
#
_symmetry.space_group_name_H-M   'P 1'
#
loop_
_entity.id
_entity.type
_entity.pdbx_description
1 polymer ?
#
loop_
_entity_poly.entity_id
_entity_poly.type
_entity_poly.pdbx_seq_one_letter_code
_entity_poly.pdbx_strand_id
1 'polypeptide(L)'
;MPEPLKTDAAPHGADEPGRVFNVLMVGVGGQGIILASDILAEAAMLAGLDAKKSEVHGMSQRGGPVFSHVRFGAEVHSPVIGMGEADVLYSLERMELLRWAPWARPGATAIYADTDLPPGALTAYPPGLDDEIAARFGQVVRFDMRELRSRINPKAKNTVLLGAVSVLTPLPLDAYVRAITALVPAGTADANLAGFEVGRRIALAALGRDAEEAPHEPAAVAGQE
;
A
#
# COMPACT_ATOMS: atom_id res chain seq x y z
N MET A 1 -26.05 24.29 -9.17
CA MET A 1 -24.80 23.88 -8.51
C MET A 1 -25.10 22.57 -7.80
N PRO A 2 -24.34 21.48 -7.98
CA PRO A 2 -24.56 20.29 -7.18
C PRO A 2 -24.12 20.57 -5.74
N GLU A 3 -24.95 20.19 -4.77
CA GLU A 3 -24.66 20.29 -3.33
C GLU A 3 -23.40 19.46 -2.99
N PRO A 4 -22.57 19.91 -2.03
CA PRO A 4 -21.48 19.08 -1.54
C PRO A 4 -22.07 17.86 -0.81
N LEU A 5 -21.68 16.65 -1.22
CA LEU A 5 -21.93 15.46 -0.43
C LEU A 5 -21.35 15.68 0.97
N LYS A 6 -22.22 15.58 1.98
CA LYS A 6 -21.82 15.50 3.38
C LYS A 6 -21.16 14.14 3.59
N THR A 7 -19.83 14.09 3.61
CA THR A 7 -19.09 12.91 4.05
C THR A 7 -19.05 12.92 5.57
N ASP A 8 -20.01 12.23 6.19
CA ASP A 8 -20.07 12.01 7.65
C ASP A 8 -19.34 10.71 8.01
N ALA A 9 -18.06 10.61 7.63
CA ALA A 9 -17.20 9.52 8.07
C ALA A 9 -16.24 10.08 9.12
N ALA A 10 -16.56 9.86 10.38
CA ALA A 10 -15.64 10.13 11.48
C ALA A 10 -14.34 9.31 11.27
N PRO A 11 -13.16 9.84 11.67
CA PRO A 11 -11.92 9.07 11.60
C PRO A 11 -12.00 7.91 12.60
N HIS A 12 -12.25 6.70 12.10
CA HIS A 12 -12.29 5.48 12.90
C HIS A 12 -10.87 5.10 13.36
N GLY A 13 -10.69 4.81 14.66
CA GLY A 13 -9.43 4.35 15.24
C GLY A 13 -8.98 3.00 14.67
N ALA A 14 -7.71 2.63 14.84
CA ALA A 14 -7.11 1.44 14.21
C ALA A 14 -7.69 0.09 14.70
N ASP A 15 -8.39 0.08 15.84
CA ASP A 15 -8.72 -1.13 16.61
C ASP A 15 -10.24 -1.44 16.70
N GLU A 16 -11.08 -0.81 15.86
CA GLU A 16 -12.53 -1.07 15.88
C GLU A 16 -12.89 -2.37 15.13
N PRO A 17 -13.61 -3.32 15.78
CA PRO A 17 -14.12 -4.52 15.11
C PRO A 17 -15.04 -4.15 13.95
N GLY A 18 -14.82 -4.76 12.78
CA GLY A 18 -15.61 -4.51 11.57
C GLY A 18 -15.15 -3.30 10.75
N ARG A 19 -14.06 -2.62 11.14
CA ARG A 19 -13.51 -1.50 10.36
C ARG A 19 -12.90 -1.99 9.04
N VAL A 20 -13.23 -1.29 7.95
CA VAL A 20 -12.58 -1.49 6.65
C VAL A 20 -11.20 -0.84 6.67
N PHE A 21 -10.16 -1.62 6.36
CA PHE A 21 -8.80 -1.12 6.17
C PHE A 21 -8.61 -0.64 4.73
N ASN A 22 -8.07 0.57 4.57
CA ASN A 22 -7.96 1.25 3.30
C ASN A 22 -6.49 1.46 2.91
N VAL A 23 -6.05 0.82 1.83
CA VAL A 23 -4.72 1.03 1.24
C VAL A 23 -4.88 1.69 -0.12
N LEU A 24 -4.37 2.91 -0.23
CA LEU A 24 -4.30 3.62 -1.50
C LEU A 24 -2.91 3.44 -2.10
N MET A 25 -2.83 2.75 -3.23
CA MET A 25 -1.59 2.47 -3.94
C MET A 25 -1.47 3.35 -5.16
N VAL A 26 -0.39 4.13 -5.26
CA VAL A 26 -0.21 5.14 -6.31
C VAL A 26 1.16 5.05 -6.95
N GLY A 27 1.25 5.50 -8.19
CA GLY A 27 2.52 5.53 -8.91
C GLY A 27 2.32 5.94 -10.36
N VAL A 28 3.31 5.61 -11.16
CA VAL A 28 3.34 5.88 -12.59
C VAL A 28 3.21 4.58 -13.39
N GLY A 29 2.56 4.65 -14.55
CA GLY A 29 2.37 3.50 -15.44
C GLY A 29 3.67 2.75 -15.72
N GLY A 30 3.64 1.42 -15.55
CA GLY A 30 4.79 0.52 -15.74
C GLY A 30 5.55 0.19 -14.45
N GLN A 31 5.21 0.78 -13.30
CA GLN A 31 5.86 0.46 -12.03
C GLN A 31 5.28 -0.78 -11.32
N GLY A 32 4.15 -1.32 -11.79
CA GLY A 32 3.55 -2.55 -11.26
C GLY A 32 2.66 -2.37 -10.02
N ILE A 33 1.99 -1.21 -9.92
CA ILE A 33 0.94 -0.93 -8.93
C ILE A 33 -0.20 -1.96 -8.98
N ILE A 34 -0.61 -2.35 -10.19
CA ILE A 34 -1.71 -3.31 -10.40
C ILE A 34 -1.39 -4.63 -9.69
N LEU A 35 -0.25 -5.26 -10.02
CA LEU A 35 0.19 -6.51 -9.40
C LEU A 35 0.30 -6.38 -7.88
N ALA A 36 0.85 -5.28 -7.37
CA ALA A 36 0.95 -5.07 -5.93
C ALA A 36 -0.43 -5.02 -5.26
N SER A 37 -1.39 -4.33 -5.88
CA SER A 37 -2.76 -4.24 -5.38
C SER A 37 -3.54 -5.55 -5.51
N ASP A 38 -3.30 -6.34 -6.56
CA ASP A 38 -3.89 -7.67 -6.71
C ASP A 38 -3.39 -8.61 -5.61
N ILE A 39 -2.08 -8.60 -5.33
CA ILE A 39 -1.50 -9.40 -4.25
C ILE A 39 -2.11 -9.02 -2.90
N LEU A 40 -2.30 -7.73 -2.62
CA LEU A 40 -2.92 -7.29 -1.37
C LEU A 40 -4.39 -7.70 -1.26
N ALA A 41 -5.17 -7.54 -2.33
CA ALA A 41 -6.57 -7.95 -2.37
C ALA A 41 -6.70 -9.47 -2.21
N GLU A 42 -5.87 -10.23 -2.90
CA GLU A 42 -5.80 -11.69 -2.78
C GLU A 42 -5.41 -12.12 -1.36
N ALA A 43 -4.40 -11.48 -0.75
CA ALA A 43 -4.04 -11.76 0.64
C ALA A 43 -5.21 -11.51 1.60
N ALA A 44 -5.99 -10.44 1.39
CA ALA A 44 -7.18 -10.19 2.19
C ALA A 44 -8.27 -11.26 2.01
N MET A 45 -8.53 -11.68 0.77
CA MET A 45 -9.48 -12.76 0.47
C MET A 45 -9.03 -14.10 1.06
N LEU A 46 -7.74 -14.43 0.97
CA LEU A 46 -7.16 -15.65 1.55
C LEU A 46 -7.21 -15.65 3.08
N ALA A 47 -7.28 -14.47 3.71
CA ALA A 47 -7.52 -14.28 5.14
C ALA A 47 -9.01 -14.35 5.52
N GLY A 48 -9.91 -14.60 4.57
CA GLY A 48 -11.35 -14.71 4.80
C GLY A 48 -12.10 -13.38 4.90
N LEU A 49 -11.50 -12.28 4.45
CA LEU A 49 -12.12 -10.96 4.44
C LEU A 49 -12.80 -10.65 3.10
N ASP A 50 -13.83 -9.80 3.13
CA ASP A 50 -14.33 -9.15 1.94
C ASP A 50 -13.30 -8.12 1.47
N ALA A 51 -12.89 -8.21 0.21
CA ALA A 51 -11.92 -7.31 -0.39
C ALA A 51 -12.51 -6.71 -1.68
N LYS A 52 -12.42 -5.38 -1.80
CA LYS A 52 -12.82 -4.65 -3.00
C LYS A 52 -11.66 -3.80 -3.48
N LYS A 53 -11.48 -3.87 -4.80
CA LYS A 53 -10.44 -3.12 -5.50
C LYS A 53 -11.07 -2.26 -6.59
N SER A 54 -10.66 -1.01 -6.68
CA SER A 54 -10.95 -0.13 -7.82
C SER A 54 -9.65 0.47 -8.30
N GLU A 55 -9.37 0.37 -9.59
CA GLU A 55 -8.13 0.89 -10.16
C GLU A 55 -8.41 1.76 -11.38
N VAL A 56 -7.55 2.74 -11.57
CA VAL A 56 -7.53 3.56 -12.77
C VAL A 56 -6.15 3.47 -13.40
N HIS A 57 -6.17 2.98 -14.63
CA HIS A 57 -5.06 3.04 -15.55
C HIS A 57 -5.17 4.36 -16.29
N GLY A 58 -4.22 5.27 -16.12
CA GLY A 58 -4.14 6.42 -17.02
C GLY A 58 -4.13 5.95 -18.48
N MET A 59 -4.88 6.61 -19.38
CA MET A 59 -4.96 6.26 -20.80
C MET A 59 -3.60 6.18 -21.51
N SER A 60 -2.55 6.75 -20.90
CA SER A 60 -1.16 6.53 -21.30
C SER A 60 -0.58 5.34 -20.54
N GLN A 61 -0.42 4.20 -21.22
CA GLN A 61 0.20 2.99 -20.68
C GLN A 61 1.67 3.17 -20.23
N ARG A 62 2.27 4.35 -20.47
CA ARG A 62 3.61 4.73 -20.01
C ARG A 62 3.61 6.18 -19.54
N GLY A 63 4.00 6.42 -18.29
CA GLY A 63 4.23 7.78 -17.77
C GLY A 63 3.02 8.53 -17.20
N GLY A 64 1.80 7.99 -17.30
CA GLY A 64 0.62 8.58 -16.65
C GLY A 64 0.44 8.13 -15.19
N PRO A 65 -0.33 8.87 -14.37
CA PRO A 65 -0.66 8.44 -13.02
C PRO A 65 -1.48 7.14 -13.07
N VAL A 66 -1.13 6.22 -12.18
CA VAL A 66 -1.84 4.96 -11.95
C VAL A 66 -2.10 4.85 -10.46
N PHE A 67 -3.33 4.50 -10.11
CA PHE A 67 -3.72 4.30 -8.72
C PHE A 67 -4.69 3.14 -8.57
N SER A 68 -4.65 2.53 -7.39
CA SER A 68 -5.49 1.42 -6.98
C SER A 68 -5.96 1.64 -5.55
N HIS A 69 -7.27 1.65 -5.37
CA HIS A 69 -7.95 1.59 -4.09
C HIS A 69 -8.07 0.13 -3.70
N VAL A 70 -7.52 -0.26 -2.56
CA VAL A 70 -7.72 -1.60 -1.99
C VAL A 70 -8.36 -1.43 -0.63
N ARG A 71 -9.56 -1.99 -0.48
CA ARG A 71 -10.37 -1.92 0.74
C ARG A 71 -10.68 -3.34 1.19
N PHE A 72 -10.45 -3.66 2.46
CA PHE A 72 -10.78 -4.98 2.99
C PHE A 72 -11.22 -4.95 4.44
N GLY A 73 -12.10 -5.86 4.82
CA GLY A 73 -12.67 -5.96 6.16
C GLY A 73 -13.71 -7.08 6.22
N ALA A 74 -14.48 -7.17 7.30
CA ALA A 74 -15.55 -8.16 7.40
C ALA A 74 -16.61 -7.98 6.30
N GLU A 75 -16.96 -6.73 5.99
CA GLU A 75 -17.89 -6.37 4.94
C GLU A 75 -17.47 -5.03 4.30
N VAL A 76 -17.42 -4.97 2.98
CA VAL A 76 -17.01 -3.77 2.23
C VAL A 76 -18.11 -3.41 1.24
N HIS A 77 -18.72 -2.23 1.37
CA HIS A 77 -19.83 -1.85 0.48
C HIS A 77 -19.43 -1.06 -0.77
N SER A 78 -18.21 -0.50 -0.79
CA SER A 78 -17.71 0.34 -1.89
C SER A 78 -16.27 -0.04 -2.25
N PRO A 79 -15.90 -0.03 -3.54
CA PRO A 79 -14.53 -0.31 -3.97
C PRO A 79 -13.61 0.94 -3.97
N VAL A 80 -14.14 2.13 -3.70
CA VAL A 80 -13.41 3.42 -3.77
C VAL A 80 -13.24 3.96 -2.36
N ILE A 81 -12.01 4.34 -1.98
CA ILE A 81 -11.68 4.94 -0.67
C ILE A 81 -12.26 6.37 -0.62
N GLY A 82 -12.75 6.87 0.53
CA GLY A 82 -13.11 8.28 0.65
C GLY A 82 -11.88 9.18 0.81
N MET A 83 -11.97 10.45 0.44
CA MET A 83 -10.88 11.39 0.70
C MET A 83 -10.73 11.58 2.22
N GLY A 84 -9.50 11.45 2.74
CA GLY A 84 -9.21 11.49 4.17
C GLY A 84 -9.45 10.16 4.90
N GLU A 85 -9.65 9.04 4.19
CA GLU A 85 -9.93 7.72 4.78
C GLU A 85 -8.82 6.68 4.61
N ALA A 86 -7.78 6.95 3.81
CA ALA A 86 -6.73 5.98 3.56
C ALA A 86 -5.83 5.80 4.79
N ASP A 87 -5.72 4.57 5.27
CA ASP A 87 -4.85 4.18 6.40
C ASP A 87 -3.37 4.19 6.01
N VAL A 88 -3.13 3.71 4.78
CA VAL A 88 -1.80 3.58 4.21
C VAL A 88 -1.81 4.17 2.81
N LEU A 89 -0.86 5.05 2.54
CA LEU A 89 -0.50 5.44 1.19
C LEU A 89 0.77 4.69 0.80
N TYR A 90 0.63 3.83 -0.20
CA TYR A 90 1.74 3.12 -0.83
C TYR A 90 2.10 3.85 -2.11
N SER A 91 3.35 4.23 -2.29
CA SER A 91 3.79 4.90 -3.51
C SER A 91 5.09 4.37 -4.09
N LEU A 92 5.16 4.26 -5.41
CA LEU A 92 6.39 3.96 -6.13
C LEU A 92 7.10 5.22 -6.67
N GLU A 93 6.60 6.41 -6.32
CA GLU A 93 7.11 7.70 -6.79
C GLU A 93 6.77 8.82 -5.78
N ARG A 94 7.72 9.72 -5.48
CA ARG A 94 7.59 10.70 -4.38
C ARG A 94 6.55 11.79 -4.64
N MET A 95 6.48 12.32 -5.85
CA MET A 95 5.51 13.35 -6.19
C MET A 95 4.09 12.80 -6.29
N GLU A 96 3.90 11.56 -6.74
CA GLU A 96 2.62 10.85 -6.70
C GLU A 96 2.15 10.70 -5.26
N LEU A 97 3.03 10.32 -4.32
CA LEU A 97 2.66 10.22 -2.91
C LEU A 97 2.06 11.54 -2.40
N LEU A 98 2.77 12.65 -2.62
CA LEU A 98 2.32 13.97 -2.17
C LEU A 98 1.05 14.44 -2.87
N ARG A 99 0.88 14.13 -4.16
CA ARG A 99 -0.35 14.45 -4.90
C ARG A 99 -1.58 13.78 -4.30
N TRP A 100 -1.41 12.56 -3.81
CA TRP A 100 -2.47 11.77 -3.21
C TRP A 100 -2.58 11.91 -1.69
N ALA A 101 -1.66 12.64 -1.05
CA ALA A 101 -1.67 12.89 0.40
C ALA A 101 -3.03 13.38 0.97
N PRO A 102 -3.86 14.19 0.27
CA PRO A 102 -5.19 14.56 0.78
C PRO A 102 -6.15 13.39 1.03
N TRP A 103 -5.87 12.20 0.49
CA TRP A 103 -6.67 11.00 0.71
C TRP A 103 -6.31 10.28 2.02
N ALA A 104 -5.16 10.60 2.59
CA ALA A 104 -4.68 10.02 3.84
C ALA A 104 -5.53 10.52 5.02
N ARG A 105 -5.91 9.61 5.90
CA ARG A 105 -6.52 10.01 7.17
C ARG A 105 -5.49 10.67 8.10
N PRO A 106 -5.91 11.42 9.13
CA PRO A 106 -5.01 11.85 10.18
C PRO A 106 -4.25 10.67 10.79
N GLY A 107 -2.91 10.80 10.88
CA GLY A 107 -2.05 9.75 11.40
C GLY A 107 -1.83 8.55 10.47
N ALA A 108 -2.22 8.63 9.20
CA ALA A 108 -1.93 7.59 8.20
C ALA A 108 -0.42 7.38 8.04
N THR A 109 -0.07 6.18 7.57
CA THR A 109 1.32 5.82 7.26
C THR A 109 1.60 5.97 5.77
N ALA A 110 2.71 6.62 5.42
CA ALA A 110 3.24 6.58 4.06
C ALA A 110 4.30 5.48 3.92
N ILE A 111 4.16 4.65 2.90
CA ILE A 111 5.19 3.72 2.43
C ILE A 111 5.59 4.19 1.04
N TYR A 112 6.87 4.49 0.80
CA TYR A 112 7.28 4.90 -0.54
C TYR A 112 8.69 4.51 -0.95
N ALA A 113 8.84 4.28 -2.26
CA ALA A 113 10.13 4.24 -2.92
C ALA A 113 10.61 5.66 -3.24
N ASP A 114 11.87 5.98 -2.95
CA ASP A 114 12.50 7.28 -3.27
C ASP A 114 12.84 7.46 -4.76
N THR A 115 12.02 6.87 -5.64
CA THR A 115 12.17 7.00 -7.09
C THR A 115 11.61 8.33 -7.57
N ASP A 116 12.39 9.01 -8.42
CA ASP A 116 11.96 10.18 -9.18
C ASP A 116 11.77 9.79 -10.65
N LEU A 117 10.60 10.12 -11.19
CA LEU A 117 10.25 9.90 -12.58
C LEU A 117 9.57 11.15 -13.16
N PRO A 118 10.35 12.15 -13.61
CA PRO A 118 9.82 13.45 -13.98
C PRO A 118 8.82 13.33 -15.13
N PRO A 119 7.60 13.89 -15.00
CA PRO A 119 6.69 13.96 -16.13
C PRO A 119 7.29 14.86 -17.23
N GLY A 120 7.54 14.30 -18.41
CA GLY A 120 7.92 15.05 -19.60
C GLY A 120 9.09 16.04 -19.40
N ALA A 121 8.80 17.33 -19.55
CA ALA A 121 9.77 18.44 -19.61
C ALA A 121 10.30 18.94 -18.25
N LEU A 122 9.97 18.26 -17.14
CA LEU A 122 10.53 18.63 -15.84
C LEU A 122 12.04 18.35 -15.83
N THR A 123 12.84 19.38 -15.63
CA THR A 123 14.31 19.29 -15.62
C THR A 123 14.87 18.87 -14.28
N ALA A 124 14.12 19.07 -13.19
CA ALA A 124 14.50 18.68 -11.83
C ALA A 124 13.27 18.48 -10.96
N TYR A 125 13.42 17.62 -9.94
CA TYR A 125 12.44 17.45 -8.88
C TYR A 125 12.50 18.61 -7.89
N PRO A 126 11.35 19.05 -7.32
CA PRO A 126 11.38 20.01 -6.22
C PRO A 126 12.23 19.47 -5.06
N PRO A 127 13.06 20.30 -4.41
CA PRO A 127 13.78 19.89 -3.22
C PRO A 127 12.81 19.72 -2.03
N GLY A 128 13.22 18.98 -1.01
CA GLY A 128 12.49 18.88 0.27
C GLY A 128 11.26 17.97 0.26
N LEU A 129 11.09 17.11 -0.75
CA LEU A 129 9.93 16.20 -0.82
C LEU A 129 9.86 15.24 0.38
N ASP A 130 10.99 14.71 0.83
CA ASP A 130 11.03 13.79 1.96
C ASP A 130 10.60 14.49 3.27
N ASP A 131 10.99 15.76 3.47
CA ASP A 131 10.56 16.58 4.61
C ASP A 131 9.07 16.91 4.51
N GLU A 132 8.58 17.22 3.30
CA GLU A 132 7.14 17.45 3.08
C GLU A 132 6.34 16.18 3.36
N ILE A 133 6.80 15.01 2.91
CA ILE A 133 6.17 13.72 3.22
C ILE A 133 6.14 13.53 4.74
N ALA A 134 7.26 13.69 5.44
CA ALA A 134 7.31 13.54 6.90
C ALA A 134 6.36 14.49 7.64
N ALA A 135 6.11 15.69 7.11
CA ALA A 135 5.16 16.64 7.71
C ALA A 135 3.68 16.29 7.48
N ARG A 136 3.35 15.45 6.48
CA ARG A 136 1.96 15.12 6.10
C ARG A 136 1.45 13.83 6.71
N PHE A 137 2.34 12.90 7.05
CA PHE A 137 1.98 11.56 7.52
C PHE A 137 2.38 11.36 8.99
N GLY A 138 1.61 10.55 9.71
CA GLY A 138 1.93 10.25 11.12
C GLY A 138 3.15 9.34 11.26
N GLN A 139 3.35 8.47 10.26
CA GLN A 139 4.49 7.55 10.18
C GLN A 139 4.94 7.42 8.73
N VAL A 140 6.23 7.13 8.53
CA VAL A 140 6.83 7.05 7.21
C VAL A 140 7.78 5.86 7.13
N VAL A 141 7.63 5.02 6.10
CA VAL A 141 8.56 3.97 5.72
C VAL A 141 9.12 4.30 4.34
N ARG A 142 10.35 4.84 4.33
CA ARG A 142 11.07 5.17 3.10
C ARG A 142 11.92 4.00 2.64
N PHE A 143 11.83 3.67 1.36
CA PHE A 143 12.66 2.68 0.68
C PHE A 143 13.69 3.38 -0.20
N ASP A 144 14.97 3.31 0.19
CA ASP A 144 16.08 3.77 -0.68
C ASP A 144 16.32 2.75 -1.80
N MET A 145 15.89 3.12 -3.00
CA MET A 145 15.95 2.23 -4.17
C MET A 145 17.37 1.99 -4.65
N ARG A 146 18.32 2.89 -4.35
CA ARG A 146 19.73 2.70 -4.72
C ARG A 146 20.35 1.62 -3.86
N GLU A 147 20.07 1.63 -2.56
CA GLU A 147 20.53 0.57 -1.65
C GLU A 147 19.88 -0.77 -1.99
N LEU A 148 18.57 -0.76 -2.24
CA LEU A 148 17.81 -1.97 -2.55
C LEU A 148 18.27 -2.63 -3.84
N ARG A 149 18.69 -1.85 -4.86
CA ARG A 149 19.13 -2.39 -6.15
C ARG A 149 20.20 -3.48 -6.03
N SER A 150 21.07 -3.40 -5.02
CA SER A 150 22.12 -4.40 -4.76
C SER A 150 21.66 -5.58 -3.91
N ARG A 151 20.52 -5.45 -3.23
CA ARG A 151 20.02 -6.37 -2.20
C ARG A 151 18.85 -7.23 -2.66
N ILE A 152 18.14 -6.82 -3.71
CA ILE A 152 16.92 -7.48 -4.19
C ILE A 152 17.05 -7.88 -5.65
N ASN A 153 16.34 -8.94 -6.03
CA ASN A 153 16.13 -9.23 -7.43
C ASN A 153 15.29 -8.10 -8.07
N PRO A 154 15.64 -7.58 -9.26
CA PRO A 154 14.84 -6.55 -9.94
C PRO A 154 13.37 -6.95 -10.15
N LYS A 155 13.08 -8.25 -10.28
CA LYS A 155 11.72 -8.80 -10.41
C LYS A 155 10.90 -8.73 -9.11
N ALA A 156 11.54 -8.45 -7.97
CA ALA A 156 10.93 -8.41 -6.65
C ALA A 156 10.66 -6.98 -6.13
N LYS A 157 10.84 -5.94 -6.96
CA LYS A 157 10.68 -4.54 -6.51
C LYS A 157 9.32 -4.26 -5.86
N ASN A 158 8.24 -4.82 -6.40
CA ASN A 158 6.88 -4.54 -5.92
C ASN A 158 6.55 -5.29 -4.63
N THR A 159 7.07 -6.50 -4.50
CA THR A 159 6.87 -7.33 -3.31
C THR A 159 7.66 -6.82 -2.11
N VAL A 160 8.78 -6.12 -2.33
CA VAL A 160 9.53 -5.44 -1.26
C VAL A 160 8.66 -4.42 -0.53
N LEU A 161 8.04 -3.46 -1.21
CA LEU A 161 7.21 -2.48 -0.51
C LEU A 161 5.93 -3.12 0.07
N LEU A 162 5.39 -4.18 -0.56
CA LEU A 162 4.30 -4.97 0.03
C LEU A 162 4.70 -5.62 1.37
N GLY A 163 5.98 -5.94 1.54
CA GLY A 163 6.55 -6.36 2.83
C GLY A 163 6.26 -5.34 3.93
N ALA A 164 6.41 -4.04 3.64
CA ALA A 164 6.06 -2.99 4.59
C ALA A 164 4.56 -2.91 4.87
N VAL A 165 3.72 -3.08 3.83
CA VAL A 165 2.26 -3.10 3.98
C VAL A 165 1.86 -4.19 4.98
N SER A 166 2.47 -5.38 4.91
CA SER A 166 2.19 -6.51 5.82
C SER A 166 2.47 -6.25 7.31
N VAL A 167 3.23 -5.21 7.65
CA VAL A 167 3.49 -4.82 9.05
C VAL A 167 2.36 -3.95 9.61
N LEU A 168 1.63 -3.28 8.72
CA LEU A 168 0.58 -2.30 9.06
C LEU A 168 -0.82 -2.88 8.98
N THR A 169 -1.04 -3.83 8.07
CA THR A 169 -2.35 -4.44 7.84
C THR A 169 -2.65 -5.55 8.84
N PRO A 170 -3.92 -5.72 9.24
CA PRO A 170 -4.35 -6.83 10.09
C PRO A 170 -4.56 -8.13 9.28
N LEU A 171 -3.55 -8.52 8.50
CA LEU A 171 -3.58 -9.70 7.64
C LEU A 171 -2.48 -10.68 8.05
N PRO A 172 -2.78 -11.99 8.11
CA PRO A 172 -1.78 -12.97 8.52
C PRO A 172 -0.71 -13.12 7.43
N LEU A 173 0.52 -13.36 7.87
CA LEU A 173 1.69 -13.43 6.99
C LEU A 173 1.57 -14.55 5.93
N ASP A 174 0.95 -15.68 6.27
CA ASP A 174 0.77 -16.79 5.32
C ASP A 174 -0.13 -16.40 4.14
N ALA A 175 -1.11 -15.51 4.35
CA ALA A 175 -1.97 -15.03 3.29
C ALA A 175 -1.17 -14.22 2.25
N TYR A 176 -0.21 -13.40 2.70
CA TYR A 176 0.72 -12.73 1.79
C TYR A 176 1.61 -13.70 1.03
N VAL A 177 2.19 -14.69 1.71
CA VAL A 177 3.06 -15.69 1.09
C VAL A 177 2.30 -16.46 0.00
N ARG A 178 1.07 -16.87 0.29
CA ARG A 178 0.19 -17.57 -0.66
C ARG A 178 -0.19 -16.67 -1.85
N ALA A 179 -0.61 -15.44 -1.59
CA ALA A 179 -0.97 -14.47 -2.64
C ALA A 179 0.22 -14.16 -3.57
N ILE A 180 1.39 -13.92 -2.99
CA ILE A 180 2.63 -13.67 -3.75
C ILE A 180 2.94 -14.88 -4.62
N THR A 181 2.93 -16.09 -4.06
CA THR A 181 3.25 -17.32 -4.79
C THR A 181 2.28 -17.56 -5.96
N ALA A 182 1.00 -17.22 -5.78
CA ALA A 182 -0.03 -17.42 -6.78
C ALA A 182 0.03 -16.41 -7.94
N LEU A 183 0.36 -15.15 -7.67
CA LEU A 183 0.16 -14.04 -8.62
C LEU A 183 1.44 -13.54 -9.30
N VAL A 184 2.61 -13.75 -8.69
CA VAL A 184 3.87 -13.33 -9.32
C VAL A 184 4.18 -14.20 -10.55
N PRO A 185 4.95 -13.70 -11.53
CA PRO A 185 5.30 -14.48 -12.71
C PRO A 185 5.91 -15.84 -12.35
N ALA A 186 5.56 -16.87 -13.13
CA ALA A 186 6.04 -18.23 -12.91
C ALA A 186 7.58 -18.28 -12.81
N GLY A 187 8.08 -19.05 -11.83
CA GLY A 187 9.50 -19.18 -11.56
C GLY A 187 10.14 -17.97 -10.87
N THR A 188 9.34 -17.00 -10.38
CA THR A 188 9.85 -15.82 -9.66
C THR A 188 9.41 -15.74 -8.21
N ALA A 189 8.70 -16.75 -7.70
CA ALA A 189 8.15 -16.78 -6.33
C ALA A 189 9.23 -16.57 -5.26
N ASP A 190 10.30 -17.38 -5.27
CA ASP A 190 11.37 -17.30 -4.27
C ASP A 190 12.01 -15.91 -4.19
N ALA A 191 12.29 -15.31 -5.36
CA ALA A 191 12.87 -13.98 -5.45
C ALA A 191 11.92 -12.90 -4.88
N ASN A 192 10.62 -13.04 -5.14
CA ASN A 192 9.59 -12.14 -4.65
C ASN A 192 9.37 -12.28 -3.14
N LEU A 193 9.34 -13.50 -2.62
CA LEU A 193 9.21 -13.77 -1.19
C LEU A 193 10.44 -13.24 -0.42
N ALA A 194 11.65 -13.43 -0.95
CA ALA A 194 12.85 -12.85 -0.38
C ALA A 194 12.81 -11.31 -0.38
N GLY A 195 12.33 -10.70 -1.46
CA GLY A 195 12.11 -9.25 -1.53
C GLY A 195 11.10 -8.76 -0.49
N PHE A 196 9.96 -9.44 -0.39
CA PHE A 196 8.93 -9.16 0.61
C PHE A 196 9.48 -9.18 2.02
N GLU A 197 10.27 -10.19 2.39
CA GLU A 197 10.89 -10.28 3.71
C GLU A 197 11.90 -9.14 3.97
N VAL A 198 12.67 -8.73 2.95
CA VAL A 198 13.55 -7.55 3.07
C VAL A 198 12.73 -6.30 3.42
N GLY A 199 11.60 -6.08 2.74
CA GLY A 199 10.80 -4.90 3.00
C GLY A 199 10.02 -4.94 4.31
N ARG A 200 9.59 -6.13 4.75
CA ARG A 200 9.01 -6.32 6.09
C ARG A 200 9.98 -5.91 7.18
N ARG A 201 11.25 -6.34 7.10
CA ARG A 201 12.30 -5.94 8.06
C ARG A 201 12.61 -4.44 8.04
N ILE A 202 12.63 -3.82 6.87
CA ILE A 202 12.80 -2.35 6.76
C ILE A 202 11.67 -1.62 7.48
N ALA A 203 10.43 -2.06 7.30
CA ALA A 203 9.27 -1.46 7.95
C ALA A 203 9.26 -1.66 9.46
N LEU A 204 9.54 -2.88 9.95
CA LEU A 204 9.64 -3.16 11.39
C LEU A 204 10.66 -2.21 12.06
N ALA A 205 11.85 -2.07 11.47
CA ALA A 205 12.87 -1.16 11.96
C ALA A 205 12.44 0.32 11.89
N ALA A 206 11.83 0.76 10.78
CA ALA A 206 11.38 2.13 10.62
C ALA A 206 10.22 2.52 11.56
N LEU A 207 9.36 1.55 11.90
CA LEU A 207 8.20 1.73 12.77
C LEU A 207 8.51 1.44 14.24
N GLY A 208 9.72 0.99 14.56
CA GLY A 208 10.14 0.62 15.91
C GLY A 208 9.35 -0.55 16.50
N ARG A 209 8.94 -1.51 15.65
CA ARG A 209 8.18 -2.70 16.05
C ARG A 209 9.09 -3.92 16.09
N ASP A 210 8.90 -4.77 17.08
CA ASP A 210 9.57 -6.07 17.11
C ASP A 210 8.92 -7.04 16.11
N ALA A 211 9.72 -7.98 15.58
CA ALA A 211 9.24 -8.93 14.57
C ALA A 211 8.09 -9.83 15.07
N GLU A 212 7.93 -9.95 16.39
CA GLU A 212 6.90 -10.74 17.07
C GLU A 212 5.63 -9.93 17.40
N GLU A 213 5.65 -8.58 17.34
CA GLU A 213 4.53 -7.70 17.73
C GLU A 213 3.58 -7.34 16.57
N ALA A 214 3.84 -7.80 15.35
CA ALA A 214 2.93 -7.55 14.22
C ALA A 214 1.59 -8.28 14.42
N PRO A 215 0.43 -7.67 14.12
CA PRO A 215 -0.88 -8.23 14.44
C PRO A 215 -1.05 -9.60 13.79
N HIS A 216 -1.02 -10.64 14.63
CA HIS A 216 -1.11 -12.04 14.27
C HIS A 216 -2.29 -12.71 14.99
N GLU A 217 -3.46 -12.07 14.98
CA GLU A 217 -4.70 -12.79 15.27
C GLU A 217 -5.71 -12.58 14.16
N PRO A 218 -6.24 -13.66 13.56
CA PRO A 218 -7.36 -13.55 12.65
C PRO A 218 -8.55 -12.99 13.42
N ALA A 219 -9.22 -11.98 12.86
CA ALA A 219 -10.54 -11.58 13.34
C ALA A 219 -11.43 -12.82 13.26
N ALA A 220 -11.76 -13.40 14.41
CA ALA A 220 -12.63 -14.55 14.49
C ALA A 220 -13.96 -14.19 13.83
N VAL A 221 -14.20 -14.75 12.64
CA VAL A 221 -15.52 -14.69 12.01
C VAL A 221 -16.42 -15.54 12.88
N ALA A 222 -17.26 -14.89 13.69
CA ALA A 222 -18.32 -15.53 14.42
C ALA A 222 -19.25 -16.21 13.40
N GLY A 223 -19.11 -17.54 13.29
CA GLY A 223 -20.06 -18.36 12.55
C GLY A 223 -21.44 -18.16 13.15
N GLN A 224 -22.40 -17.80 12.30
CA GLN A 224 -23.82 -17.93 12.63
C GLN A 224 -24.37 -19.12 11.85
N GLU A 225 -24.90 -20.06 12.63
CA GLU A 225 -25.71 -21.22 12.26
C GLU A 225 -27.01 -20.82 11.54
#